data_AF-A0A948DHM5-F1
#
_entry.id   AF-A0A948DHM5-F1
#
_cell.length_a   1.000
_cell.length_b   1.000
_cell.length_c   1.000
_cell.angle_alpha   90.00
_cell.angle_beta   90.00
_cell.angle_gamma   90.00
#
_symmetry.space_group_name_H-M   'P 1'
#
loop_
_entity.id
_entity.type
_entity.pdbx_description
1 polymer ?
#
loop_
_entity_poly.entity_id
_entity_poly.type
_entity_poly.pdbx_seq_one_letter_code
_entity_poly.pdbx_strand_id
1 'polypeptide(L)'
;MNSKAKDFLGKKKLYVSVSIVSDEEIKKLSNKYRKKDFPTDVLSFDINQEQEDGTYYLGDVVVNKEQAQRQCKEYGNSVEQEISDLVGHGVLHLLGIDHEDPEVSKDEK
;
A
#
# COMPACT_ATOMS: atom_id res chain seq x y z
N MET A 1 -2.17 20.06 -1.50
CA MET A 1 -2.91 18.82 -1.84
C MET A 1 -3.19 18.76 -3.34
N ASN A 2 -2.25 18.23 -4.12
CA ASN A 2 -2.47 17.89 -5.53
C ASN A 2 -2.87 16.42 -5.55
N SER A 3 -4.17 16.14 -5.47
CA SER A 3 -4.67 14.77 -5.43
C SER A 3 -5.01 14.29 -6.85
N LYS A 4 -4.41 13.18 -7.28
CA LYS A 4 -4.82 12.43 -8.49
C LYS A 4 -6.20 11.79 -8.33
N ALA A 5 -6.79 11.81 -7.12
CA ALA A 5 -8.11 11.21 -6.88
C ALA A 5 -9.20 11.75 -7.82
N LYS A 6 -9.06 13.01 -8.26
CA LYS A 6 -9.99 13.61 -9.24
C LYS A 6 -9.92 12.97 -10.61
N ASP A 7 -8.76 12.42 -11.00
CA ASP A 7 -8.55 11.77 -12.29
C ASP A 7 -9.29 10.42 -12.39
N PHE A 8 -9.70 9.88 -11.24
CA PHE A 8 -10.48 8.64 -11.15
C PHE A 8 -11.99 8.88 -10.98
N LEU A 9 -12.42 10.12 -10.75
CA LEU A 9 -13.85 10.46 -10.65
C LEU A 9 -14.53 10.22 -12.00
N GLY A 10 -15.48 9.27 -12.04
CA GLY A 10 -16.22 8.89 -13.25
C GLY A 10 -15.73 7.61 -13.93
N LYS A 11 -14.65 6.98 -13.44
CA LYS A 11 -14.28 5.62 -13.87
C LYS A 11 -15.34 4.62 -13.38
N LYS A 12 -15.79 3.73 -14.28
CA LYS A 12 -16.85 2.76 -13.97
C LYS A 12 -16.38 1.60 -13.09
N LYS A 13 -15.11 1.22 -13.21
CA LYS A 13 -14.48 0.13 -12.45
C LYS A 13 -13.04 0.48 -12.13
N LEU A 14 -12.67 0.35 -10.85
CA LEU A 14 -11.32 0.50 -10.35
C LEU A 14 -10.85 -0.84 -9.79
N TYR A 15 -9.62 -1.22 -10.11
CA TYR A 15 -8.99 -2.44 -9.60
C TYR A 15 -7.72 -2.10 -8.84
N VAL A 16 -7.61 -2.70 -7.66
CA VAL A 16 -6.40 -2.75 -6.84
C VAL A 16 -6.14 -4.22 -6.55
N SER A 17 -4.90 -4.64 -6.68
CA SER A 17 -4.45 -5.97 -6.23
C SER A 17 -3.81 -5.82 -4.85
N VAL A 18 -4.18 -6.72 -3.93
CA VAL A 18 -3.65 -6.73 -2.57
C VAL A 18 -2.97 -8.06 -2.33
N SER A 19 -1.70 -8.03 -1.94
CA SER A 19 -0.90 -9.22 -1.64
C SER A 19 -0.43 -9.16 -0.20
N ILE A 20 -0.70 -10.20 0.58
CA ILE A 20 -0.19 -10.36 1.94
C ILE A 20 1.01 -11.29 1.87
N VAL A 21 2.16 -10.81 2.29
CA VAL A 21 3.45 -11.49 2.12
C VAL A 21 4.22 -11.54 3.43
N SER A 22 5.26 -12.36 3.44
CA SER A 22 6.21 -12.47 4.54
C SER A 22 7.23 -11.32 4.59
N ASP A 23 7.87 -11.11 5.74
CA ASP A 23 9.05 -10.25 5.91
C ASP A 23 10.14 -10.49 4.84
N GLU A 24 10.43 -11.77 4.54
CA GLU A 24 11.47 -12.12 3.58
C GLU A 24 11.09 -11.68 2.15
N GLU A 25 9.84 -11.90 1.77
CA GLU A 25 9.31 -11.52 0.47
C GLU A 25 9.28 -10.01 0.30
N ILE A 26 8.76 -9.27 1.28
CA ILE A 26 8.70 -7.81 1.17
C ILE A 26 10.08 -7.17 1.24
N LYS A 27 11.02 -7.74 2.01
CA LYS A 27 12.42 -7.30 2.01
C LYS A 27 13.05 -7.44 0.62
N LYS A 28 12.84 -8.58 -0.06
CA LYS A 28 13.32 -8.78 -1.44
C LYS A 28 12.74 -7.76 -2.41
N LEU A 29 11.44 -7.46 -2.28
CA LEU A 29 10.76 -6.43 -3.08
C LEU A 29 11.31 -5.03 -2.79
N SER A 30 11.44 -4.66 -1.52
CA SER A 30 11.99 -3.38 -1.07
C SER A 30 13.41 -3.16 -1.60
N ASN A 31 14.27 -4.18 -1.52
CA ASN A 31 15.62 -4.11 -2.08
C ASN A 31 15.57 -3.96 -3.62
N LYS A 32 14.77 -4.79 -4.30
CA LYS A 32 14.67 -4.78 -5.76
C LYS A 32 14.23 -3.40 -6.30
N TYR A 33 13.16 -2.84 -5.75
CA TYR A 33 12.49 -1.64 -6.28
C TYR A 33 12.89 -0.34 -5.60
N ARG A 34 13.24 -0.34 -4.30
CA ARG A 34 13.62 0.85 -3.52
C ARG A 34 15.10 0.88 -3.08
N LYS A 35 15.88 -0.16 -3.36
CA LYS A 35 17.29 -0.32 -2.90
C LYS A 35 17.46 -0.25 -1.38
N LYS A 36 16.41 -0.60 -0.63
CA LYS A 36 16.37 -0.67 0.83
C LYS A 36 16.42 -2.15 1.27
N ASP A 37 17.49 -2.57 1.95
CA ASP A 37 17.66 -3.99 2.37
C ASP A 37 17.07 -4.28 3.76
N PHE A 38 15.83 -3.88 3.98
CA PHE A 38 15.08 -4.17 5.20
C PHE A 38 13.60 -4.41 4.88
N PRO A 39 12.90 -5.26 5.66
CA PRO A 39 11.45 -5.42 5.53
C PRO A 39 10.77 -4.09 5.85
N THR A 40 9.63 -3.84 5.23
CA THR A 40 8.78 -2.66 5.50
C THR A 40 7.35 -3.14 5.71
N ASP A 41 6.48 -2.23 6.12
CA ASP A 41 5.08 -2.48 6.45
C ASP A 41 4.26 -2.76 5.20
N VAL A 42 4.40 -1.88 4.20
CA VAL A 42 3.61 -1.88 2.98
C VAL A 42 4.41 -1.30 1.82
N LEU A 43 4.17 -1.82 0.62
CA LEU A 43 4.66 -1.26 -0.64
C LEU A 43 3.49 -1.04 -1.59
N SER A 44 3.37 0.17 -2.13
CA SER A 44 2.44 0.48 -3.21
C SER A 44 3.18 0.62 -4.54
N PHE A 45 2.66 -0.03 -5.58
CA PHE A 45 3.18 0.01 -6.94
C PHE A 45 2.11 0.56 -7.90
N ASP A 46 2.33 1.77 -8.37
CA ASP A 46 1.47 2.43 -9.35
C ASP A 46 1.52 1.72 -10.71
N ILE A 47 0.36 1.30 -11.22
CA ILE A 47 0.21 0.80 -12.60
C ILE A 47 -0.45 1.86 -13.48
N ASN A 48 -1.52 2.50 -12.99
CA ASN A 48 -2.26 3.58 -13.66
C ASN A 48 -2.65 3.26 -15.12
N GLN A 49 -3.21 2.06 -15.36
CA GLN A 49 -3.55 1.57 -16.70
C GLN A 49 -5.06 1.47 -16.91
N GLU A 50 -5.56 2.05 -18.01
CA GLU A 50 -6.95 1.89 -18.47
C GLU A 50 -7.05 0.84 -19.56
N GLN A 51 -8.01 -0.09 -19.43
CA GLN A 51 -8.33 -1.08 -20.43
C GLN A 51 -9.45 -0.60 -21.36
N GLU A 52 -9.56 -1.24 -22.53
CA GLU A 52 -10.58 -0.91 -23.56
C GLU A 52 -12.03 -1.06 -23.04
N ASP A 53 -12.26 -1.89 -22.03
CA ASP A 53 -13.59 -2.10 -21.42
C ASP A 53 -13.97 -1.05 -20.35
N GLY A 54 -13.11 -0.04 -20.15
CA GLY A 54 -13.28 1.02 -19.16
C GLY A 54 -12.88 0.63 -17.73
N THR A 55 -12.21 -0.51 -17.57
CA THR A 55 -11.60 -0.91 -16.31
C THR A 55 -10.28 -0.18 -16.10
N TYR A 56 -10.07 0.38 -14.90
CA TYR A 56 -8.85 1.09 -14.55
C TYR A 56 -8.09 0.37 -13.42
N TYR A 57 -6.86 -0.04 -13.70
CA TYR A 57 -5.95 -0.66 -12.74
C TYR A 57 -5.11 0.40 -12.06
N LEU A 58 -5.38 0.62 -10.77
CA LEU A 58 -4.65 1.58 -9.94
C LEU A 58 -3.24 1.06 -9.68
N GLY A 59 -3.12 -0.18 -9.19
CA GLY A 59 -1.84 -0.73 -8.82
C GLY A 59 -1.91 -1.93 -7.90
N ASP A 60 -0.76 -2.26 -7.33
CA ASP A 60 -0.58 -3.30 -6.33
C ASP A 60 -0.28 -2.70 -4.96
N VAL A 61 -0.89 -3.25 -3.92
CA VAL A 61 -0.56 -3.01 -2.50
C VAL A 61 -0.04 -4.31 -1.90
N VAL A 62 1.20 -4.30 -1.42
CA VAL A 62 1.86 -5.47 -0.83
C VAL A 62 2.04 -5.22 0.66
N VAL A 63 1.40 -6.02 1.50
CA VAL A 63 1.35 -5.86 2.96
C VAL A 63 2.16 -6.95 3.65
N ASN A 64 2.98 -6.55 4.60
CA ASN A 64 3.78 -7.44 5.43
C ASN A 64 2.98 -7.96 6.63
N LYS A 65 2.71 -9.26 6.65
CA LYS A 65 1.92 -9.89 7.72
C LYS A 65 2.63 -9.89 9.06
N GLU A 66 3.91 -10.23 9.10
CA GLU A 66 4.66 -10.32 10.35
C GLU A 66 4.85 -8.95 10.98
N GLN A 67 5.00 -7.90 10.16
CA GLN A 67 5.01 -6.53 10.65
C GLN A 67 3.67 -6.13 11.26
N ALA A 68 2.55 -6.41 10.60
CA ALA A 68 1.21 -6.20 11.17
C ALA A 68 1.02 -6.95 12.49
N GLN A 69 1.55 -8.17 12.62
CA GLN A 69 1.53 -8.94 13.87
C GLN A 69 2.38 -8.32 14.98
N ARG A 70 3.54 -7.72 14.65
CA ARG A 70 4.37 -6.99 15.62
C ARG A 70 3.64 -5.74 16.10
N GLN A 71 3.09 -4.96 15.18
CA GLN A 71 2.34 -3.73 15.48
C GLN A 71 1.08 -4.01 16.31
N CYS A 72 0.33 -5.06 15.97
CA CYS A 72 -0.83 -5.54 16.75
C CYS A 72 -0.47 -5.77 18.23
N LYS A 73 0.67 -6.39 18.51
CA LYS A 73 1.14 -6.62 19.90
C LYS A 73 1.56 -5.34 20.61
N GLU A 74 2.07 -4.36 19.87
CA GLU A 74 2.56 -3.09 20.41
C GLU A 74 1.40 -2.12 20.70
N TYR A 75 0.45 -1.99 19.77
CA TYR A 75 -0.66 -1.05 19.86
C TYR A 75 -1.93 -1.62 20.48
N GLY A 76 -1.99 -2.94 20.69
CA GLY A 76 -3.14 -3.63 21.31
C GLY A 76 -4.35 -3.81 20.37
N ASN A 77 -4.16 -3.64 19.06
CA ASN A 77 -5.17 -3.86 18.03
C ASN A 77 -5.24 -5.34 17.62
N SER A 78 -6.18 -5.71 16.74
CA SER A 78 -6.14 -7.02 16.08
C SER A 78 -5.23 -6.99 14.85
N VAL A 79 -4.72 -8.15 14.43
CA VAL A 79 -3.90 -8.27 13.21
C VAL A 79 -4.71 -7.86 11.98
N GLU A 80 -5.99 -8.19 11.95
CA GLU A 80 -6.90 -7.82 10.87
C GLU A 80 -7.10 -6.31 10.76
N GLN A 81 -7.14 -5.61 11.91
CA GLN A 81 -7.23 -4.15 11.94
C GLN A 81 -5.96 -3.52 11.36
N GLU A 82 -4.79 -3.95 11.81
CA GLU A 82 -3.51 -3.44 11.29
C GLU A 82 -3.36 -3.69 9.78
N ILE A 83 -3.73 -4.89 9.30
CA ILE A 83 -3.73 -5.18 7.86
C ILE A 83 -4.71 -4.25 7.12
N SER A 84 -5.90 -4.02 7.66
CA SER A 84 -6.90 -3.13 7.04
C SER A 84 -6.39 -1.69 6.94
N ASP A 85 -5.72 -1.20 7.99
CA ASP A 85 -5.13 0.13 8.03
C ASP A 85 -3.98 0.25 7.00
N LEU A 86 -3.11 -0.77 6.92
CA LEU A 86 -2.03 -0.82 5.92
C LEU A 86 -2.54 -0.90 4.48
N VAL A 87 -3.60 -1.66 4.23
CA VAL A 87 -4.24 -1.70 2.90
C VAL A 87 -4.85 -0.34 2.55
N GLY A 88 -5.58 0.27 3.50
CA GLY A 88 -6.15 1.60 3.32
C GLY A 88 -5.09 2.65 3.00
N HIS A 89 -4.00 2.65 3.77
CA HIS A 89 -2.82 3.50 3.55
C HIS A 89 -2.21 3.28 2.16
N GLY A 90 -1.96 2.02 1.79
CA GLY A 90 -1.41 1.68 0.49
C GLY A 90 -2.28 2.14 -0.68
N VAL A 91 -3.60 2.03 -0.56
CA VAL A 91 -4.56 2.53 -1.56
C VAL A 91 -4.57 4.06 -1.63
N LEU A 92 -4.46 4.76 -0.50
CA LEU A 92 -4.37 6.23 -0.49
C LEU A 92 -3.15 6.73 -1.27
N HIS A 93 -2.00 6.06 -1.13
CA HIS A 93 -0.83 6.34 -1.95
C HIS A 93 -1.06 6.11 -3.44
N LEU A 94 -1.72 5.01 -3.84
CA LEU A 94 -2.08 4.77 -5.24
C LEU A 94 -2.99 5.88 -5.81
N LEU A 95 -3.82 6.50 -4.95
CA LEU A 95 -4.68 7.63 -5.32
C LEU A 95 -3.95 8.98 -5.34
N GLY A 96 -2.65 9.00 -5.07
CA GLY A 96 -1.86 10.22 -4.95
C GLY A 96 -2.29 11.11 -3.78
N ILE A 97 -2.85 10.50 -2.72
CA ILE A 97 -3.13 11.17 -1.45
C ILE A 97 -1.99 10.78 -0.50
N ASP A 98 -0.88 11.50 -0.62
CA ASP A 98 0.20 11.37 0.36
C ASP A 98 -0.22 12.09 1.65
N HIS A 99 -0.13 11.38 2.78
CA HIS A 99 -0.04 12.04 4.07
C HIS A 99 1.41 12.50 4.24
N GLU A 100 1.69 13.77 4.00
CA GLU A 100 2.91 14.43 4.50
C GLU A 100 2.81 14.62 6.03
N ASP A 101 2.52 13.54 6.78
CA ASP A 101 2.56 13.54 8.24
C ASP A 101 3.69 12.62 8.71
N PRO A 102 4.81 13.16 9.21
CA PRO A 102 5.99 12.38 9.57
C PRO A 102 5.78 11.42 10.75
N GLU A 103 4.62 11.46 11.44
CA GLU A 103 4.24 10.44 12.43
C GLU A 103 3.52 9.23 11.81
N VAL A 104 2.98 9.36 10.59
CA VAL A 104 2.20 8.32 9.88
C VAL A 104 3.00 7.69 8.73
N SER A 105 4.23 8.16 8.46
CA SER A 105 5.16 7.53 7.51
C SER A 105 5.71 6.20 8.06
N LYS A 106 4.81 5.22 8.19
CA LYS A 106 5.10 3.79 8.34
C LYS A 106 5.74 3.20 7.06
N ASP A 107 5.81 3.97 5.98
CA ASP A 107 6.50 3.65 4.73
C ASP A 107 8.04 3.50 4.86
N GLU A 108 8.60 3.85 6.02
CA GLU A 108 10.05 4.06 6.19
C GLU A 108 10.71 3.32 7.37
N LYS A 109 9.99 2.48 8.11
CA LYS A 109 10.58 1.61 9.14
C LYS A 109 10.34 0.13 8.88
#